data_AF-A0A378L6D7-F1
#
_entry.id   AF-A0A378L6D7-F1
#
_cell.length_a   1.000
_cell.length_b   1.000
_cell.length_c   1.000
_cell.angle_alpha   90.00
_cell.angle_beta   90.00
_cell.angle_gamma   90.00
#
_symmetry.space_group_name_H-M   'P 1'
#
loop_
_entity.id
_entity.type
_entity.pdbx_description
1 polymer ?
#
loop_
_entity_poly.entity_id
_entity_poly.type
_entity_poly.pdbx_seq_one_letter_code
_entity_poly.pdbx_strand_id
1 'polypeptide(L)'
;MASFFSKVESHWSAHSSLRDKYSRLIPIPNPSYFRPIHELSEFTDLLVRPLHNPIWLGVNALLLFLKAFLYLAATLLLLVPALLLAVFAPGSVASSSTCSSFKSCAAHTVVDATMGIIATCAAVAAIVFNPIYLLTRCLSSVVEHLNNVTEECCGLSIARF
;
A
#
# COMPACT_ATOMS: atom_id res chain seq x y z
N MET A 1 15.83 -19.23 21.63
CA MET A 1 14.44 -18.72 21.54
C MET A 1 14.49 -17.40 20.80
N ALA A 2 13.79 -17.24 19.67
CA ALA A 2 13.83 -15.99 18.90
C ALA A 2 13.25 -14.83 19.74
N SER A 3 13.93 -13.68 19.73
CA SER A 3 13.47 -12.47 20.40
C SER A 3 12.22 -11.91 19.72
N PHE A 4 11.45 -11.07 20.42
CA PHE A 4 10.31 -10.37 19.83
C PHE A 4 10.72 -9.56 18.59
N PHE A 5 11.81 -8.78 18.68
CA PHE A 5 12.29 -7.97 17.57
C PHE A 5 12.72 -8.80 16.36
N SER A 6 13.35 -9.96 16.57
CA SER A 6 13.69 -10.86 15.45
C SER A 6 12.45 -11.44 14.76
N LYS A 7 11.32 -11.59 15.47
CA LYS A 7 10.04 -11.99 14.87
C LYS A 7 9.37 -10.84 14.12
N VAL A 8 9.46 -9.62 14.65
CA VAL A 8 8.99 -8.42 13.96
C VAL A 8 9.74 -8.25 12.64
N GLU A 9 11.06 -8.35 12.66
CA GLU A 9 11.90 -8.20 11.47
C GLU A 9 11.59 -9.27 10.41
N SER A 10 11.46 -10.54 10.81
CA SER A 10 11.16 -11.62 9.86
C SER A 10 9.75 -11.51 9.26
N HIS A 11 8.76 -11.06 10.04
CA HIS A 11 7.41 -10.83 9.52
C HIS A 11 7.33 -9.56 8.66
N TRP A 12 8.11 -8.54 8.98
CA TRP A 12 8.22 -7.33 8.16
C TRP A 12 8.85 -7.63 6.80
N SER A 13 9.95 -8.39 6.77
CA SER A 13 10.64 -8.75 5.53
C SER A 13 9.80 -9.65 4.62
N ALA A 14 8.93 -10.50 5.19
CA ALA A 14 7.96 -11.29 4.43
C ALA A 14 6.98 -10.44 3.60
N HIS A 15 6.77 -9.17 3.96
CA HIS A 15 5.91 -8.23 3.23
C HIS A 15 6.66 -7.37 2.20
N SER A 16 7.94 -7.63 1.93
CA SER A 16 8.78 -6.86 0.99
C SER A 16 8.16 -6.69 -0.40
N SER A 17 7.70 -7.79 -1.01
CA SER A 17 7.05 -7.76 -2.33
C SER A 17 5.77 -6.92 -2.36
N LEU A 18 5.04 -6.92 -1.26
CA LEU A 18 3.78 -6.21 -1.11
C LEU A 18 4.01 -4.71 -0.92
N ARG A 19 5.07 -4.35 -0.17
CA ARG A 19 5.56 -2.97 -0.04
C ARG A 19 6.04 -2.40 -1.37
N ASP A 20 6.78 -3.19 -2.15
CA ASP A 20 7.21 -2.80 -3.50
C ASP A 20 6.04 -2.61 -4.46
N LYS A 21 4.97 -3.38 -4.28
CA LYS A 21 3.75 -3.21 -5.07
C LYS A 21 3.02 -1.92 -4.68
N TYR A 22 2.92 -1.60 -3.39
CA TYR A 22 2.31 -0.36 -2.92
C TYR A 22 3.02 0.89 -3.45
N SER A 23 4.35 0.90 -3.48
CA SER A 23 5.11 2.05 -4.00
C SER A 23 4.87 2.30 -5.49
N ARG A 24 4.57 1.26 -6.27
CA ARG A 24 4.23 1.38 -7.70
C ARG A 24 2.80 1.81 -7.97
N LEU A 25 1.89 1.56 -7.01
CA LEU A 25 0.46 1.88 -7.15
C LEU A 25 0.12 3.31 -6.73
N ILE A 26 1.00 3.97 -5.97
CA ILE A 26 0.88 5.38 -5.63
C ILE A 26 1.43 6.21 -6.79
N PRO A 27 0.60 7.05 -7.44
CA PRO A 27 1.09 7.96 -8.47
C PRO A 27 1.87 9.10 -7.80
N ILE A 28 3.20 8.99 -7.77
CA ILE A 28 4.06 10.10 -7.33
C ILE A 28 4.08 11.15 -8.45
N PRO A 29 3.88 12.45 -8.14
CA PRO A 29 3.98 13.52 -9.13
C PRO A 29 5.25 13.37 -9.97
N ASN A 30 5.09 13.20 -11.28
CA ASN A 30 6.17 12.97 -12.23
C ASN A 30 5.99 13.92 -13.42
N PRO A 31 7.04 14.50 -14.00
CA PRO A 31 6.94 15.27 -15.25
C PRO A 31 6.16 14.57 -16.38
N SER A 32 6.08 13.23 -16.38
CA SER A 32 5.24 12.46 -17.31
C SER A 32 3.73 12.75 -17.22
N TYR A 33 3.27 13.46 -16.18
CA TYR A 33 1.87 13.86 -15.95
C TYR A 33 1.35 14.87 -16.96
N PHE A 34 2.27 15.61 -17.59
CA PHE A 34 1.95 16.58 -18.63
C PHE A 34 2.18 16.03 -20.04
N ARG A 35 2.58 14.75 -20.16
CA ARG A 35 2.71 14.12 -21.46
C ARG A 35 1.31 13.85 -22.03
N PRO A 36 1.01 14.29 -23.26
CA PRO A 36 -0.25 13.98 -23.91
C PRO A 36 -0.41 12.47 -24.17
N ILE A 37 -1.66 12.06 -24.28
CA ILE A 37 -2.09 10.70 -24.61
C ILE A 37 -2.15 10.56 -26.13
N HIS A 38 -1.37 9.63 -26.67
CA HIS A 38 -1.32 9.34 -28.11
C HIS A 38 -2.05 8.05 -28.49
N GLU A 39 -2.21 7.11 -27.55
CA GLU A 39 -2.80 5.79 -27.81
C GLU A 39 -4.08 5.53 -26.99
N LEU A 40 -5.03 4.79 -27.59
CA LEU A 40 -6.28 4.38 -26.93
C LEU A 40 -6.05 3.40 -25.76
N SER A 41 -5.02 2.55 -25.88
CA SER A 41 -4.54 1.64 -24.84
C SER A 41 -4.12 2.40 -23.58
N GLU A 42 -3.36 3.49 -23.77
CA GLU A 42 -2.87 4.37 -22.71
C GLU A 42 -4.03 5.10 -22.03
N PHE A 43 -5.00 5.62 -22.80
CA PHE A 43 -6.21 6.21 -22.23
C PHE A 43 -7.01 5.21 -21.39
N THR A 44 -7.19 3.99 -21.89
CA THR A 44 -7.98 2.97 -21.19
C THR A 44 -7.34 2.57 -19.87
N ASP A 45 -6.01 2.40 -19.84
CA ASP A 45 -5.27 2.11 -18.62
C ASP A 45 -5.35 3.29 -17.62
N LEU A 46 -5.22 4.53 -18.10
CA LEU A 46 -5.40 5.73 -17.29
C LEU A 46 -6.81 5.86 -16.70
N LEU A 47 -7.85 5.42 -17.42
CA LEU A 47 -9.24 5.47 -16.97
C LEU A 47 -9.55 4.39 -15.91
N VAL A 48 -8.94 3.22 -16.02
CA VAL A 48 -9.18 2.08 -15.11
C VAL A 48 -8.40 2.23 -13.79
N ARG A 49 -7.18 2.79 -13.83
CA ARG A 49 -6.32 2.97 -12.65
C ARG A 49 -6.97 3.70 -11.45
N PRO A 50 -7.70 4.81 -11.62
CA PRO A 50 -8.41 5.50 -10.54
C PRO A 50 -9.45 4.65 -9.81
N LEU A 51 -9.97 3.60 -10.45
CA LEU A 51 -10.93 2.67 -9.85
C LEU A 51 -10.22 1.45 -9.26
N HIS A 52 -9.39 0.79 -10.07
CA HIS A 52 -8.79 -0.50 -9.69
C HIS A 52 -7.79 -0.37 -8.53
N ASN A 53 -6.90 0.62 -8.60
CA ASN A 53 -5.80 0.75 -7.64
C ASN A 53 -6.29 1.03 -6.20
N PRO A 54 -7.17 2.02 -5.96
CA PRO A 54 -7.63 2.28 -4.60
C PRO A 54 -8.53 1.17 -4.04
N ILE A 55 -9.33 0.51 -4.87
CA ILE A 55 -10.13 -0.65 -4.44
C ILE A 55 -9.20 -1.79 -3.99
N TRP A 56 -8.19 -2.12 -4.80
CA TRP A 56 -7.24 -3.18 -4.47
C TRP A 56 -6.45 -2.85 -3.19
N LEU A 57 -5.99 -1.60 -3.02
CA LEU A 57 -5.31 -1.15 -1.81
C LEU A 57 -6.23 -1.18 -0.59
N GLY A 58 -7.48 -0.74 -0.73
CA GLY A 58 -8.48 -0.75 0.34
C GLY A 58 -8.84 -2.15 0.83
N VAL A 59 -9.04 -3.10 -0.10
CA VAL A 59 -9.29 -4.52 0.25
C VAL A 59 -8.10 -5.11 1.00
N ASN A 60 -6.87 -4.85 0.56
CA ASN A 60 -5.69 -5.33 1.28
C ASN A 60 -5.55 -4.69 2.67
N ALA A 61 -5.84 -3.40 2.81
CA ALA A 61 -5.84 -2.73 4.10
C ALA A 61 -6.82 -3.39 5.08
N LEU A 62 -8.07 -3.65 4.63
CA LEU A 62 -9.09 -4.33 5.42
C LEU A 62 -8.65 -5.74 5.86
N LEU A 63 -8.08 -6.52 4.95
CA LEU A 63 -7.58 -7.87 5.26
C LEU A 63 -6.43 -7.83 6.27
N LEU A 64 -5.51 -6.86 6.15
CA LEU A 64 -4.41 -6.67 7.09
C LEU A 64 -4.91 -6.27 8.47
N PHE A 65 -5.90 -5.37 8.55
CA PHE A 65 -6.53 -5.01 9.83
C PHE A 65 -7.28 -6.18 10.47
N LEU A 66 -8.01 -6.96 9.67
CA LEU A 66 -8.70 -8.16 10.16
C LEU A 66 -7.68 -9.16 10.73
N LYS A 67 -6.59 -9.41 10.00
CA LYS A 67 -5.50 -10.29 10.44
C LYS A 67 -4.85 -9.76 11.72
N ALA A 68 -4.53 -8.47 11.79
CA ALA A 68 -3.98 -7.84 12.98
C ALA A 68 -4.92 -7.97 14.19
N PHE A 69 -6.23 -7.82 13.98
CA PHE A 69 -7.25 -7.98 15.01
C PHE A 69 -7.32 -9.42 15.55
N LEU A 70 -7.27 -10.42 14.67
CA LEU A 70 -7.22 -11.83 15.08
C LEU A 70 -5.98 -12.13 15.93
N TYR A 71 -4.80 -11.65 15.50
CA TYR A 71 -3.57 -11.81 16.28
C TYR A 71 -3.59 -11.02 17.59
N LEU A 72 -4.27 -9.87 17.64
CA LEU A 72 -4.44 -9.10 18.87
C LEU A 72 -5.30 -9.88 19.87
N ALA A 73 -6.42 -10.46 19.42
CA ALA A 73 -7.28 -11.30 20.24
C ALA A 73 -6.52 -12.53 20.77
N ALA A 74 -5.73 -13.19 19.92
CA ALA A 74 -4.87 -14.30 20.32
C ALA A 74 -3.80 -13.86 21.35
N THR A 75 -3.21 -12.68 21.16
CA THR A 75 -2.21 -12.11 22.09
C THR A 75 -2.83 -11.83 23.46
N LEU A 76 -4.04 -11.24 23.50
CA LEU A 76 -4.77 -10.99 24.74
C LEU A 76 -5.10 -12.30 25.48
N LEU A 77 -5.53 -13.32 24.74
CA LEU A 77 -5.86 -14.63 25.32
C LEU A 77 -4.60 -15.33 25.88
N LEU A 78 -3.46 -15.17 25.22
CA LEU A 78 -2.18 -15.77 25.61
C LEU A 78 -1.45 -14.98 26.70
N LEU A 79 -1.83 -13.73 26.99
CA LEU A 79 -1.14 -12.86 27.94
C LEU A 79 -1.06 -13.46 29.35
N VAL A 80 -2.23 -13.82 29.92
CA VAL A 80 -2.30 -14.35 31.29
C VAL A 80 -1.60 -15.71 31.42
N PRO A 81 -1.84 -16.71 30.53
CA PRO A 81 -1.13 -17.99 30.57
C PRO A 81 0.39 -17.84 30.40
N ALA A 82 0.83 -16.97 29.48
CA ALA A 82 2.26 -16.75 29.26
C ALA A 82 2.94 -16.15 30.49
N LEU A 83 2.28 -15.21 31.16
CA LEU A 83 2.82 -14.53 32.34
C LEU A 83 2.90 -15.48 33.54
N LEU A 84 1.86 -16.28 33.78
CA LEU A 84 1.85 -17.30 34.82
C LEU A 84 2.92 -18.37 34.58
N LEU A 85 3.04 -18.89 33.36
CA LEU A 85 4.04 -19.91 33.04
C LEU A 85 5.47 -19.36 33.06
N ALA A 86 5.67 -18.08 32.73
CA ALA A 86 6.98 -17.44 32.82
C ALA A 86 7.44 -17.27 34.28
N VAL A 87 6.52 -16.98 35.21
CA VAL A 87 6.84 -16.78 36.63
C VAL A 87 6.94 -18.10 37.39
N PHE A 88 5.95 -18.98 37.22
CA PHE A 88 5.83 -20.19 38.03
C PHE A 88 6.52 -21.42 37.45
N ALA A 89 6.77 -21.46 36.13
CA ALA A 89 7.38 -22.62 35.47
C ALA A 89 8.33 -22.26 34.30
N PRO A 90 9.34 -21.39 34.52
CA PRO A 90 10.16 -20.79 33.45
C PRO A 90 10.94 -21.78 32.59
N GLY A 91 11.34 -22.93 33.16
CA GLY A 91 12.09 -23.97 32.44
C GLY A 91 11.22 -24.98 31.69
N SER A 92 9.89 -24.88 31.80
CA SER A 92 8.99 -25.86 31.20
C SER A 92 8.87 -25.67 29.68
N VAL A 93 8.71 -26.78 28.96
CA VAL A 93 8.43 -26.76 27.51
C VAL A 93 7.17 -25.96 27.20
N ALA A 94 6.14 -26.06 28.06
CA ALA A 94 4.91 -25.27 27.97
C ALA A 94 5.17 -23.76 28.08
N SER A 95 5.95 -23.31 29.06
CA SER A 95 6.34 -21.89 29.19
C SER A 95 7.07 -21.41 27.94
N SER A 96 8.02 -22.20 27.44
CA SER A 96 8.77 -21.86 26.24
C SER A 96 7.87 -21.74 24.99
N SER A 97 6.90 -22.65 24.82
CA SER A 97 6.01 -22.62 23.65
C SER A 97 4.99 -21.47 23.76
N THR A 98 4.35 -21.29 24.91
CA THR A 98 3.35 -20.25 25.15
C THR A 98 3.96 -18.85 25.04
N CYS A 99 5.13 -18.61 25.64
CA CYS A 99 5.83 -17.33 25.51
C CYS A 99 6.32 -17.06 24.07
N SER A 100 6.74 -18.10 23.33
CA SER A 100 7.09 -17.96 21.92
C SER A 100 5.87 -17.58 21.08
N SER A 101 4.74 -18.26 21.28
CA SER A 101 3.49 -17.99 20.57
C SER A 101 2.96 -16.59 20.88
N PHE A 102 2.97 -16.18 22.15
CA PHE A 102 2.61 -14.81 22.55
C PHE A 102 3.47 -13.77 21.82
N LYS A 103 4.80 -13.94 21.82
CA LYS A 103 5.72 -13.02 21.10
C LYS A 103 5.46 -13.02 19.59
N SER A 104 5.09 -14.16 19.01
CA SER A 104 4.74 -14.25 17.58
C SER A 104 3.46 -13.51 17.26
N CYS A 105 2.38 -13.76 18.01
CA CYS A 105 1.09 -13.10 17.81
C CYS A 105 1.23 -11.59 17.99
N ALA A 106 1.94 -11.14 19.02
CA ALA A 106 2.21 -9.72 19.23
C ALA A 106 2.99 -9.10 18.06
N ALA A 107 4.02 -9.80 17.55
CA ALA A 107 4.80 -9.33 16.40
C ALA A 107 3.96 -9.24 15.13
N HIS A 108 3.11 -10.25 14.87
CA HIS A 108 2.16 -10.23 13.76
C HIS A 108 1.18 -9.06 13.87
N THR A 109 0.59 -8.81 15.04
CA THR A 109 -0.30 -7.66 15.26
C THR A 109 0.36 -6.35 14.89
N VAL A 110 1.58 -6.10 15.38
CA VAL A 110 2.32 -4.85 15.10
C VAL A 110 2.60 -4.71 13.61
N VAL A 111 3.13 -5.76 12.97
CA VAL A 111 3.51 -5.72 11.56
C VAL A 111 2.29 -5.58 10.65
N ASP A 112 1.26 -6.40 10.85
CA ASP A 112 0.06 -6.40 10.01
C ASP A 112 -0.73 -5.09 10.18
N ALA A 113 -0.82 -4.53 11.40
CA ALA A 113 -1.45 -3.23 11.63
C ALA A 113 -0.68 -2.10 10.94
N THR A 114 0.65 -2.09 11.05
CA THR A 114 1.51 -1.09 10.39
C THR A 114 1.37 -1.17 8.87
N MET A 115 1.38 -2.38 8.32
CA MET A 115 1.16 -2.61 6.89
C MET A 115 -0.25 -2.16 6.45
N GLY A 116 -1.26 -2.38 7.29
CA GLY A 116 -2.63 -1.89 7.07
C GLY A 116 -2.69 -0.37 6.98
N ILE A 117 -2.02 0.35 7.90
CA ILE A 117 -1.92 1.81 7.87
C ILE A 117 -1.26 2.29 6.56
N ILE A 118 -0.14 1.68 6.17
CA ILE A 118 0.55 2.02 4.92
C ILE A 118 -0.37 1.80 3.71
N ALA A 119 -1.10 0.69 3.69
CA ALA A 119 -2.06 0.38 2.63
C ALA A 119 -3.20 1.40 2.57
N THR A 120 -3.73 1.85 3.71
CA THR A 120 -4.75 2.90 3.78
C THR A 120 -4.22 4.24 3.29
N CYS A 121 -3.03 4.66 3.74
CA CYS A 121 -2.40 5.88 3.25
C CYS A 121 -2.16 5.82 1.73
N ALA A 122 -1.71 4.68 1.23
CA ALA A 122 -1.54 4.43 -0.20
C ALA A 122 -2.87 4.50 -0.96
N ALA A 123 -3.95 3.93 -0.40
CA ALA A 123 -5.28 3.98 -0.99
C ALA A 123 -5.79 5.42 -1.09
N VAL A 124 -5.65 6.22 -0.02
CA VAL A 124 -6.04 7.64 -0.01
C VAL A 124 -5.23 8.42 -1.05
N ALA A 125 -3.91 8.22 -1.10
CA ALA A 125 -3.07 8.86 -2.11
C ALA A 125 -3.49 8.44 -3.53
N ALA A 126 -3.81 7.17 -3.76
CA ALA A 126 -4.29 6.68 -5.04
C ALA A 126 -5.65 7.29 -5.44
N ILE A 127 -6.57 7.51 -4.49
CA ILE A 127 -7.85 8.18 -4.74
C ILE A 127 -7.64 9.63 -5.19
N VAL A 128 -6.68 10.34 -4.60
CA VAL A 128 -6.44 11.75 -4.90
C VAL A 128 -5.63 11.92 -6.18
N PHE A 129 -4.51 11.20 -6.32
CA PHE A 129 -3.54 11.46 -7.38
C PHE A 129 -3.87 10.77 -8.72
N ASN A 130 -4.59 9.65 -8.74
CA ASN A 130 -4.96 9.01 -10.02
C ASN A 130 -5.93 9.87 -10.86
N PRO A 131 -6.99 10.48 -10.29
CA PRO A 131 -7.85 11.39 -11.05
C PRO A 131 -7.12 12.65 -11.51
N ILE A 132 -6.22 13.21 -10.67
CA ILE A 132 -5.40 14.35 -11.05
C ILE A 132 -4.51 13.99 -12.24
N TYR A 133 -3.88 12.83 -12.23
CA TYR A 133 -3.03 12.35 -13.32
C TYR A 133 -3.80 12.15 -14.64
N LEU A 134 -5.01 11.58 -14.57
CA LEU A 134 -5.91 11.48 -15.72
C LEU A 134 -6.22 12.88 -16.28
N LEU A 135 -6.59 13.81 -15.40
CA LEU A 135 -7.04 15.14 -15.79
C LEU A 135 -5.91 15.97 -16.40
N THR A 136 -4.70 15.94 -15.82
CA THR A 136 -3.53 16.63 -16.38
C THR A 136 -3.16 16.11 -17.76
N ARG A 137 -3.23 14.79 -17.97
CA ARG A 137 -2.93 14.19 -19.28
C ARG A 137 -3.99 14.50 -20.33
N CYS A 138 -5.27 14.46 -19.97
CA CYS A 138 -6.35 14.89 -20.85
C CYS A 138 -6.19 16.37 -21.25
N LEU A 139 -5.86 17.24 -20.30
CA LEU A 139 -5.59 18.65 -20.60
C LEU A 139 -4.41 18.80 -21.55
N SER A 140 -3.30 18.09 -21.31
CA SER A 140 -2.16 18.11 -22.23
C SER A 140 -2.53 17.67 -23.65
N SER A 141 -3.32 16.61 -23.81
CA SER A 141 -3.82 16.18 -25.13
C SER A 141 -4.68 17.25 -25.80
N VAL A 142 -5.52 17.96 -25.06
CA VAL A 142 -6.34 19.05 -25.61
C VAL A 142 -5.46 20.22 -26.07
N VAL A 143 -4.47 20.61 -25.27
CA VAL A 143 -3.57 21.71 -25.62
C VAL A 143 -2.69 21.33 -26.82
N GLU A 144 -2.22 20.09 -26.92
CA GLU A 144 -1.51 19.58 -28.10
C GLU A 144 -2.40 19.63 -29.36
N HIS A 145 -3.66 19.18 -29.24
CA HIS A 145 -4.60 19.24 -30.36
C HIS A 145 -4.89 20.68 -30.80
N LEU A 146 -5.11 21.60 -29.86
CA LEU A 146 -5.29 23.02 -30.16
C LEU A 146 -4.06 23.62 -30.85
N ASN A 147 -2.86 23.29 -30.36
CA ASN A 147 -1.60 23.73 -30.96
C ASN A 147 -1.48 23.24 -32.41
N ASN A 148 -1.77 21.96 -32.68
CA ASN A 148 -1.74 21.42 -34.04
C ASN A 148 -2.76 22.11 -34.96
N VAL A 149 -4.00 22.32 -34.51
CA VAL A 149 -5.03 23.01 -35.31
C VAL A 149 -4.64 24.47 -35.59
N THR A 150 -4.03 25.18 -34.63
CA THR A 150 -3.59 26.56 -34.87
C THR A 150 -2.33 26.65 -35.73
N GLU A 151 -1.44 25.68 -35.64
CA GLU A 151 -0.28 25.60 -36.52
C GLU A 151 -0.72 25.31 -37.96
N GLU A 152 -1.68 24.41 -38.17
CA GLU A 152 -2.25 24.09 -39.49
C GLU A 152 -3.07 25.25 -40.08
N CYS A 153 -3.91 25.93 -39.28
CA CYS A 153 -4.79 26.98 -39.78
C CYS A 153 -4.13 28.36 -39.85
N CYS A 154 -3.23 28.68 -38.92
CA CYS A 154 -2.70 30.03 -38.71
C CYS A 154 -1.17 30.11 -38.74
N GLY A 155 -0.45 28.99 -38.88
CA GLY A 155 1.02 28.95 -38.84
C GLY A 155 1.60 29.39 -37.48
N LEU A 156 0.81 29.33 -36.41
CA LEU A 156 1.15 29.85 -35.09
C LEU A 156 1.14 28.72 -34.06
N SER A 157 2.27 28.51 -33.37
CA SER A 157 2.37 27.58 -32.25
C SER A 157 1.97 28.28 -30.95
N ILE A 158 1.01 27.68 -30.23
CA ILE A 158 0.51 28.14 -28.93
C ILE A 158 1.37 27.58 -27.77
N ALA A 159 1.91 26.37 -27.91
CA ALA A 159 2.71 25.74 -26.85
C ALA A 159 3.80 24.81 -27.43
N ARG A 160 4.99 24.82 -26.81
CA ARG A 160 6.05 23.81 -27.03
C ARG A 160 5.92 22.71 -25.99
N PHE A 161 5.69 21.49 -26.45
CA PHE A 161 5.65 20.27 -25.63
C PHE A 161 6.98 19.53 -25.66
#